data_AF-A0A9P4NIX4-F1
#
_entry.id   AF-A0A9P4NIX4-F1
#
_cell.length_a   1.000
_cell.length_b   1.000
_cell.length_c   1.000
_cell.angle_alpha   90.00
_cell.angle_beta   90.00
_cell.angle_gamma   90.00
#
_symmetry.space_group_name_H-M   'P 1'
#
loop_
_entity.id
_entity.type
_entity.pdbx_description
1 polymer ?
#
loop_
_entity_poly.entity_id
_entity_poly.type
_entity_poly.pdbx_seq_one_letter_code
_entity_poly.pdbx_strand_id
1 'polypeptide(L)' 'MITKSIHRSTASRRKRGLIMPRAQYIENKCLLTDIQQLLLVDYINNWAYKGLPPILAIIRNFASNICSKTLGKN' A
#
# COMPACT_ATOMS: atom_id res chain seq x y z
N MET A 1 -15.75 -17.78 -16.86
CA MET A 1 -14.81 -17.67 -15.72
C MET A 1 -13.65 -18.63 -15.96
N ILE A 2 -12.45 -18.12 -16.25
CA ILE A 2 -11.27 -18.99 -16.46
C ILE A 2 -10.66 -19.27 -15.09
N THR A 3 -10.92 -20.45 -14.53
CA THR A 3 -10.21 -20.94 -13.34
C THR A 3 -8.81 -21.36 -13.75
N LYS A 4 -7.87 -20.43 -13.68
CA LYS A 4 -6.44 -20.72 -13.88
C LYS A 4 -6.05 -21.79 -12.86
N SER A 5 -5.85 -23.03 -13.31
CA SER A 5 -5.44 -24.16 -12.47
C SER A 5 -4.15 -23.79 -11.74
N ILE A 6 -4.25 -23.56 -10.43
CA ILE A 6 -3.12 -23.18 -9.58
C ILE A 6 -2.27 -24.44 -9.44
N HIS A 7 -1.00 -24.38 -9.86
CA HIS A 7 -0.07 -25.49 -9.72
C HIS A 7 -0.04 -25.99 -8.27
N ARG A 8 -0.04 -27.32 -8.05
CA ARG A 8 -0.15 -27.91 -6.70
C ARG A 8 0.93 -27.40 -5.74
N SER A 9 2.13 -27.12 -6.23
CA SER A 9 3.21 -26.55 -5.39
C SER A 9 2.85 -25.17 -4.85
N THR A 10 2.18 -24.32 -5.64
CA THR A 10 1.71 -23.00 -5.23
C THR A 10 0.59 -23.11 -4.20
N ALA A 11 -0.36 -24.03 -4.38
CA ALA A 11 -1.43 -24.29 -3.42
C ALA A 11 -0.89 -24.82 -2.08
N SER A 12 0.05 -25.79 -2.14
CA SER A 12 0.74 -26.34 -0.96
C SER A 12 1.52 -25.27 -0.20
N ARG A 13 2.26 -24.40 -0.91
CA ARG A 13 3.00 -23.29 -0.30
C ARG A 13 2.08 -22.25 0.33
N ARG A 14 0.94 -21.94 -0.30
CA ARG A 14 -0.09 -21.03 0.26
C ARG A 14 -0.73 -21.61 1.53
N LYS A 15 -1.10 -22.90 1.53
CA LYS A 15 -1.65 -23.58 2.72
C LYS A 15 -0.67 -23.54 3.91
N ARG A 16 0.63 -23.63 3.63
CA ARG A 16 1.71 -23.51 4.62
C ARG A 16 2.06 -22.06 5.00
N GLY A 17 1.36 -21.06 4.47
CA GLY A 17 1.63 -19.64 4.73
C GLY A 17 2.88 -19.07 4.05
N LEU A 18 3.55 -19.83 3.18
CA LEU A 18 4.79 -19.41 2.50
C LEU A 18 4.55 -18.45 1.33
N ILE A 19 3.33 -18.43 0.79
CA ILE A 19 2.90 -17.52 -0.27
C ILE A 19 1.52 -17.00 0.08
N MET A 20 1.29 -15.71 -0.08
CA MET A 20 -0.01 -15.08 0.07
C MET A 20 -0.46 -14.42 -1.24
N PRO A 21 -1.77 -14.22 -1.45
CA PRO A 21 -2.29 -13.38 -2.52
C PRO A 21 -1.67 -11.97 -2.47
N ARG A 22 -1.58 -11.32 -3.63
CA ARG A 22 -0.98 -9.98 -3.74
C ARG A 22 -1.73 -8.94 -2.91
N ALA A 23 -3.06 -8.99 -2.87
CA ALA A 23 -3.88 -8.09 -2.04
C ALA A 23 -3.51 -8.21 -0.55
N GLN A 24 -3.51 -9.43 -0.01
CA GLN A 24 -3.11 -9.69 1.37
C GLN A 24 -1.66 -9.28 1.67
N TYR A 25 -0.75 -9.47 0.70
CA TYR A 25 0.62 -8.97 0.83
C TYR A 25 0.67 -7.45 0.95
N ILE A 26 -0.12 -6.73 0.15
CA ILE A 26 -0.18 -5.26 0.18
C ILE A 26 -0.74 -4.80 1.52
N GLU A 27 -1.87 -5.35 1.97
CA GLU A 27 -2.46 -5.05 3.28
C GLU A 27 -1.46 -5.24 4.42
N ASN A 28 -0.74 -6.38 4.45
CA ASN A 28 0.27 -6.67 5.47
C ASN A 28 1.49 -5.73 5.42
N LYS A 29 1.77 -5.10 4.27
CA LYS A 29 2.91 -4.20 4.09
C LYS A 29 2.52 -2.73 4.22
N CYS A 30 1.24 -2.39 4.10
CA CYS A 30 0.75 -1.04 4.31
C CYS A 30 0.93 -0.64 5.77
N LEU A 31 1.56 0.51 6.00
CA LEU A 31 1.76 1.07 7.34
C LEU A 31 0.65 2.04 7.74
N LEU A 32 -0.07 2.57 6.75
CA LEU A 32 -1.18 3.51 6.95
C LEU A 32 -2.49 2.72 7.03
N THR A 33 -3.32 3.05 8.00
CA THR A 33 -4.72 2.57 8.04
C THR A 33 -5.51 3.16 6.87
N ASP A 34 -6.62 2.52 6.50
CA ASP A 34 -7.47 2.99 5.40
C ASP A 34 -7.91 4.45 5.60
N ILE A 35 -8.23 4.83 6.84
CA ILE A 35 -8.59 6.21 7.20
C ILE A 35 -7.41 7.16 6.96
N GLN A 36 -6.20 6.78 7.38
CA GLN A 36 -5.01 7.61 7.17
C GLN A 36 -4.67 7.78 5.68
N GLN A 37 -4.91 6.75 4.86
CA GLN A 37 -4.75 6.83 3.41
C GLN A 37 -5.76 7.80 2.80
N LEU A 38 -7.03 7.74 3.20
CA LEU A 38 -8.07 8.66 2.74
C LEU A 38 -7.72 10.12 3.09
N LEU A 39 -7.35 10.38 4.35
CA LEU A 39 -6.94 11.72 4.78
C LEU A 39 -5.72 12.23 4.03
N LEU A 40 -4.76 11.35 3.70
CA LEU A 40 -3.59 11.70 2.91
C LEU A 40 -3.97 12.08 1.47
N VAL A 41 -4.87 11.33 0.86
CA VAL A 41 -5.39 11.62 -0.48
C VAL A 41 -6.13 12.96 -0.48
N ASP A 42 -7.00 13.21 0.50
CA ASP A 42 -7.70 14.49 0.64
C ASP A 42 -6.74 15.66 0.84
N TYR A 43 -5.68 15.47 1.63
CA TYR A 43 -4.65 16.48 1.82
C TYR A 43 -3.92 16.82 0.50
N ILE A 44 -3.54 15.79 -0.27
CA ILE A 44 -2.89 15.93 -1.58
C ILE A 44 -3.82 16.66 -2.56
N ASN A 45 -5.10 16.28 -2.59
CA ASN A 45 -6.08 16.91 -3.48
C ASN A 45 -6.30 18.38 -3.12
N ASN A 46 -6.38 18.72 -1.84
CA ASN A 46 -6.48 20.10 -1.37
C ASN A 46 -5.25 20.94 -1.75
N TRP A 47 -4.06 20.34 -1.79
CA TRP A 47 -2.85 21.02 -2.27
C TRP A 47 -2.87 21.25 -3.77
N ALA A 48 -3.25 20.22 -4.53
CA ALA A 48 -3.39 20.33 -5.98
C ALA A 48 -4.41 21.41 -6.36
N TYR A 49 -5.54 21.49 -5.65
CA TYR A 49 -6.55 22.54 -5.84
C TYR A 49 -6.00 23.95 -5.58
N LYS A 50 -5.05 24.08 -4.64
CA LYS A 50 -4.35 25.35 -4.35
C LYS A 50 -3.23 25.67 -5.35
N GLY A 51 -3.07 24.89 -6.41
CA GLY A 51 -2.04 25.06 -7.43
C GLY A 51 -0.64 24.61 -6.98
N LEU A 52 -0.53 23.90 -5.86
CA LEU A 52 0.73 23.34 -5.39
C LEU A 52 0.84 21.90 -5.87
N PRO A 53 1.83 21.56 -6.73
CA PRO A 53 2.02 20.19 -7.16
C PRO A 53 2.43 19.34 -5.95
N PRO A 54 1.76 18.20 -5.71
CA PRO A 54 2.15 17.32 -4.62
C PRO A 54 3.52 16.70 -4.91
N ILE A 55 4.55 17.19 -4.21
CA ILE A 55 5.91 16.67 -4.32
C ILE A 55 5.96 15.34 -3.57
N LEU A 56 6.32 14.25 -4.26
CA LEU A 56 6.44 12.90 -3.68
C LEU A 56 7.30 12.87 -2.41
N ALA A 57 8.36 13.67 -2.35
CA ALA A 57 9.21 13.79 -1.16
C ALA A 57 8.44 14.30 0.06
N ILE A 58 7.52 15.25 -0.11
CA ILE A 58 6.70 15.78 0.98
C ILE A 58 5.68 14.73 1.44
N ILE A 59 5.01 14.06 0.51
CA ILE A 59 4.08 12.97 0.82
C ILE A 59 4.81 11.88 1.62
N ARG A 60 6.03 11.52 1.19
CA ARG A 60 6.86 10.53 1.87
C ARG A 60 7.25 10.96 3.28
N ASN A 61 7.66 12.22 3.45
CA ASN A 61 8.00 12.75 4.77
C ASN A 61 6.79 12.76 5.69
N PHE A 62 5.62 13.17 5.18
CA PHE A 62 4.39 13.23 5.93
C PHE A 62 3.91 11.84 6.36
N ALA A 63 3.86 10.87 5.44
CA ALA A 63 3.51 9.50 5.76
C ALA A 63 4.56 8.83 6.67
N SER A 64 5.85 9.16 6.53
CA SER A 64 6.90 8.71 7.46
C SER A 64 6.70 9.26 8.87
N ASN A 65 6.26 10.51 9.01
CA ASN A 65 5.94 11.12 10.30
C ASN A 65 4.72 10.45 10.94
N ILE A 66 3.64 10.23 10.19
CA ILE A 66 2.43 9.54 10.70
C ILE A 66 2.76 8.13 11.18
N CYS A 67 3.49 7.36 10.36
CA CYS A 67 3.80 5.97 10.68
C CYS A 67 4.99 5.80 11.63
N SER A 68 5.72 6.88 11.95
CA SER A 68 6.99 6.88 12.69
C SER A 68 7.98 5.83 12.17
N LYS A 69 7.96 5.59 10.85
CA LYS A 69 8.70 4.51 10.17
C LYS A 69 9.17 5.00 8.81
N THR A 70 10.36 4.59 8.42
CA THR A 70 10.88 4.84 7.07
C THR A 70 10.06 4.06 6.04
N LEU A 71 9.47 4.77 5.09
CA LEU A 71 8.74 4.17 3.99
C LEU A 71 9.69 3.53 2.98
N GLY A 72 9.24 2.44 2.36
CA GLY A 72 9.97 1.76 1.29
C GLY A 72 10.19 2.68 0.07
N LYS A 73 11.25 2.38 -0.70
CA LYS A 73 11.44 2.98 -2.02
C LYS A 73 10.49 2.26 -2.98
N ASN A 74 9.40 2.92 -3.35
CA ASN A 74 8.52 2.49 -4.44
C ASN A 74 9.09 2.96 -5.77
#